data_AF-A0A2V0QY52-F1
#
_entry.id   AF-A0A2V0QY52-F1
#
_cell.length_a   1.000
_cell.length_b   1.000
_cell.length_c   1.000
_cell.angle_alpha   90.00
_cell.angle_beta   90.00
_cell.angle_gamma   90.00
#
_symmetry.space_group_name_H-M   'P 1'
#
loop_
_entity.id
_entity.type
_entity.pdbx_description
1 polymer ?
#
loop_
_entity_poly.entity_id
_entity_poly.type
_entity_poly.pdbx_seq_one_letter_code
_entity_poly.pdbx_strand_id
1 'polypeptide(L)'
;MSWTDITDNGRVYSMAHLQPFTHVYKIDERDITVHFTFGFHCFTDEKDDGKLISNRGDRRSFSPSRWEASKELGPWIRNGVRGAMEQPTDLRSRRTLLSSR
;
A
#
# COMPACT_ATOMS: atom_id res chain seq x y z
N MET A 1 3.57 10.84 1.70
CA MET A 1 5.05 10.99 1.60
C MET A 1 5.37 11.08 0.12
N SER A 2 6.24 12.00 -0.31
CA SER A 2 6.75 11.99 -1.69
C SER A 2 8.17 11.46 -1.66
N TRP A 3 8.42 10.40 -2.43
CA TRP A 3 9.71 9.74 -2.48
C TRP A 3 10.54 10.28 -3.63
N THR A 4 11.84 10.45 -3.41
CA THR A 4 12.82 10.64 -4.48
C THR A 4 13.46 9.30 -4.82
N ASP A 5 13.99 9.16 -6.03
CA ASP A 5 14.74 7.99 -6.43
C ASP A 5 15.91 7.70 -5.49
N ILE A 6 16.22 6.42 -5.30
CA ILE A 6 17.25 5.95 -4.38
C ILE A 6 18.43 5.43 -5.18
N THR A 7 19.58 6.06 -5.01
CA THR A 7 20.85 5.49 -5.49
C THR A 7 21.43 4.57 -4.43
N ASP A 8 21.63 3.30 -4.76
CA ASP A 8 22.23 2.29 -3.90
C ASP A 8 23.21 1.43 -4.72
N ASN A 9 24.44 1.26 -4.23
CA ASN A 9 25.51 0.51 -4.91
C ASN A 9 25.71 0.89 -6.40
N GLY A 10 25.62 2.18 -6.73
CA GLY A 10 25.78 2.69 -8.10
C GLY A 10 24.55 2.49 -9.01
N ARG A 11 23.49 1.82 -8.53
CA ARG A 11 22.22 1.67 -9.24
C ARG A 11 21.20 2.68 -8.74
N VAL A 12 20.42 3.24 -9.67
CA VAL A 12 19.28 4.09 -9.36
C VAL A 12 18.00 3.25 -9.35
N TYR A 13 17.26 3.31 -8.24
CA TYR A 13 15.97 2.68 -8.05
C TYR A 13 14.89 3.76 -8.09
N SER A 14 14.04 3.71 -9.12
CA SER A 14 12.96 4.67 -9.24
C SER A 14 11.90 4.44 -8.18
N MET A 15 11.45 5.51 -7.53
CA MET A 15 10.40 5.47 -6.50
C MET A 15 9.05 5.99 -7.04
N ALA A 16 8.89 6.07 -8.36
CA ALA A 16 7.71 6.61 -9.01
C ALA A 16 6.41 5.85 -8.67
N HIS A 17 6.45 4.53 -8.53
CA HIS A 17 5.28 3.71 -8.18
C HIS A 17 4.78 3.93 -6.75
N LEU A 18 5.57 4.62 -5.91
CA LEU A 18 5.25 4.93 -4.52
C LEU A 18 4.85 6.39 -4.32
N GLN A 19 4.69 7.14 -5.41
CA GLN A 19 4.12 8.48 -5.31
C GLN A 19 2.67 8.39 -4.81
N PRO A 20 2.25 9.35 -3.96
CA PRO A 20 0.87 9.45 -3.54
C PRO A 20 -0.07 9.51 -4.73
N PHE A 21 -1.21 8.84 -4.60
CA PHE A 21 -2.27 8.93 -5.59
C PHE A 21 -3.62 8.95 -4.88
N THR A 22 -4.62 9.42 -5.61
CA THR A 22 -6.00 9.45 -5.15
C THR A 22 -6.83 8.53 -6.03
N HIS A 23 -7.79 7.82 -5.44
CA HIS A 23 -8.76 7.03 -6.17
C HIS A 23 -10.17 7.30 -5.65
N VAL A 24 -11.13 7.35 -6.56
CA VAL A 24 -12.54 7.54 -6.22
C VAL A 24 -13.23 6.18 -6.29
N TYR A 25 -13.80 5.74 -5.18
CA TYR A 25 -14.64 4.55 -5.10
C TYR A 25 -16.10 4.98 -5.05
N LYS A 26 -16.95 4.31 -5.83
CA LYS A 26 -18.40 4.51 -5.77
C LYS A 26 -19.00 3.50 -4.78
N ILE A 27 -19.71 4.01 -3.79
CA ILE A 27 -20.53 3.20 -2.88
C ILE A 27 -21.95 3.74 -2.96
N ASP A 28 -22.88 2.90 -3.39
CA ASP A 28 -24.25 3.28 -3.69
C ASP A 28 -24.28 4.51 -4.62
N GLU A 29 -24.82 5.63 -4.16
CA GLU A 29 -24.91 6.90 -4.90
C GLU A 29 -23.86 7.94 -4.46
N ARG A 30 -22.83 7.51 -3.70
CA ARG A 30 -21.81 8.40 -3.15
C ARG A 30 -20.42 8.08 -3.68
N ASP A 31 -19.69 9.14 -4.02
CA ASP A 31 -18.28 9.07 -4.39
C ASP A 31 -17.43 9.26 -3.12
N ILE A 32 -16.60 8.26 -2.81
CA ILE A 32 -15.62 8.29 -1.73
C ILE A 32 -14.23 8.44 -2.31
N THR A 33 -13.62 9.59 -2.06
CA THR A 33 -12.25 9.89 -2.47
C THR A 33 -11.27 9.40 -1.41
N VAL A 34 -10.41 8.45 -1.77
CA VAL A 34 -9.38 7.91 -0.87
C VAL A 34 -8.01 8.35 -1.36
N HIS A 35 -7.24 8.96 -0.45
CA HIS A 35 -5.87 9.38 -0.70
C HIS A 35 -4.88 8.36 -0.15
N PHE A 36 -4.06 7.77 -1.02
CA PHE A 36 -3.07 6.76 -0.68
C PHE A 36 -1.69 7.40 -0.55
N THR A 37 -0.99 7.07 0.53
CA THR A 37 0.42 7.42 0.72
C THR A 37 1.19 6.21 1.22
N PHE A 38 2.44 6.10 0.78
CA PHE A 38 3.28 4.97 1.13
C PHE A 38 4.40 5.40 2.09
N GLY A 39 4.53 4.70 3.21
CA GLY A 39 5.60 4.86 4.20
C GLY A 39 6.82 3.98 3.91
N PHE A 40 7.54 3.55 4.94
CA PHE A 40 8.82 2.82 4.81
C PHE A 40 8.72 1.32 4.48
N HIS A 41 7.87 0.94 3.54
CA HIS A 41 7.63 -0.48 3.20
C HIS A 41 8.77 -1.13 2.39
N CYS A 42 9.64 -0.34 1.73
CA CYS A 42 10.84 -0.82 1.05
C CYS A 42 12.08 -0.94 1.95
N PHE A 43 11.93 -0.68 3.25
CA PHE A 43 13.05 -0.56 4.18
C PHE A 43 12.97 -1.60 5.28
N THR A 44 14.13 -1.99 5.81
CA THR A 44 14.26 -2.97 6.89
C THR A 44 15.12 -2.40 8.03
N ASP A 45 14.82 -2.85 9.25
CA ASP A 45 15.59 -2.53 10.46
C ASP A 45 16.78 -3.48 10.63
N GLU A 46 16.76 -4.59 9.89
CA GLU A 46 17.90 -5.49 9.79
C GLU A 46 19.06 -4.74 9.13
N LYS A 47 20.27 -4.98 9.63
CA LYS A 47 21.52 -4.48 9.05
C LYS A 47 21.76 -5.16 7.70
N ASP A 48 20.96 -4.79 6.72
CA ASP A 48 21.16 -5.13 5.32
C ASP A 48 22.08 -4.07 4.72
N ASP A 49 22.87 -4.46 3.73
CA ASP A 49 24.00 -3.68 3.17
C ASP A 49 23.57 -2.45 2.35
N GLY A 50 22.26 -2.24 2.21
CA GLY A 50 21.68 -1.18 1.42
C GLY A 50 21.72 0.19 2.09
N LYS A 51 21.62 1.25 1.28
CA LYS A 51 21.65 2.64 1.70
C LYS A 51 20.73 2.91 2.88
N LEU A 52 21.29 3.47 3.95
CA LEU A 52 20.55 3.91 5.11
C LEU A 52 19.76 5.17 4.79
N ILE A 53 18.43 5.11 4.95
CA ILE A 53 17.55 6.28 4.83
C ILE A 53 17.12 6.70 6.24
N SER A 54 17.25 8.00 6.54
CA SER A 54 16.69 8.60 7.75
C SER A 54 15.48 9.44 7.39
N ASN A 55 14.34 9.21 8.04
CA ASN A 55 13.21 10.13 7.94
C ASN A 55 12.43 10.18 9.26
N ARG A 56 12.22 11.41 9.76
CA ARG A 56 11.58 11.73 11.05
C ARG A 56 12.17 10.99 12.27
N GLY A 57 13.49 10.78 12.28
CA GLY A 57 14.20 10.12 13.38
C GLY A 57 14.25 8.59 13.28
N ASP A 58 13.49 7.98 12.37
CA ASP A 58 13.59 6.55 12.06
C ASP A 58 14.72 6.31 11.03
N ARG A 59 15.51 5.25 11.23
CA ARG A 59 16.66 4.88 10.40
C ARG A 59 16.50 3.44 9.94
N ARG A 60 16.33 3.27 8.63
CA ARG A 60 16.14 1.95 8.03
C ARG A 60 17.00 1.77 6.78
N SER A 61 17.49 0.56 6.55
CA SER A 61 18.25 0.21 5.35
C SER A 61 17.30 -0.01 4.17
N PHE A 62 17.66 0.53 3.01
CA PHE A 62 16.96 0.25 1.76
C PHE A 62 17.16 -1.22 1.36
N SER A 63 16.08 -1.89 0.98
CA SER A 63 16.13 -3.28 0.52
C SER A 63 15.68 -3.37 -0.94
N PRO A 64 16.56 -3.70 -1.89
CA PRO A 64 16.19 -3.86 -3.30
C PRO A 64 15.10 -4.91 -3.53
N SER A 65 15.07 -5.99 -2.74
CA SER A 65 14.05 -7.04 -2.84
C SER A 65 12.68 -6.53 -2.42
N ARG A 66 12.59 -5.75 -1.33
CA ARG A 66 11.34 -5.10 -0.91
C ARG A 66 10.91 -4.01 -1.89
N TRP A 67 11.86 -3.29 -2.49
CA TRP A 67 11.56 -2.35 -3.57
C TRP A 67 10.92 -3.06 -4.77
N GLU A 68 11.44 -4.20 -5.21
CA GLU A 68 10.85 -4.95 -6.31
C GLU A 68 9.43 -5.43 -5.96
N ALA A 69 9.26 -6.03 -4.78
CA ALA A 69 7.96 -6.49 -4.30
C ALA A 69 6.93 -5.35 -4.15
N SER A 70 7.39 -4.13 -3.83
CA SER A 70 6.51 -2.98 -3.60
C SER A 70 5.74 -2.52 -4.85
N LYS A 71 6.17 -2.90 -6.05
CA LYS A 71 5.48 -2.56 -7.31
C LYS A 71 4.06 -3.12 -7.36
N GLU A 72 3.81 -4.23 -6.67
CA GLU A 72 2.49 -4.86 -6.59
C GLU A 72 1.55 -4.21 -5.56
N LEU A 73 2.06 -3.36 -4.66
CA LEU A 73 1.26 -2.76 -3.58
C LEU A 73 0.13 -1.87 -4.09
N GLY A 74 0.38 -1.06 -5.12
CA GLY A 74 -0.63 -0.17 -5.70
C GLY A 74 -1.85 -0.94 -6.22
N PRO A 75 -1.67 -1.94 -7.10
CA PRO A 75 -2.74 -2.86 -7.50
C PRO A 75 -3.40 -3.60 -6.33
N TRP A 76 -2.61 -4.17 -5.40
CA TRP A 76 -3.13 -4.96 -4.29
C TRP A 76 -4.05 -4.15 -3.37
N ILE A 77 -3.62 -2.96 -2.96
CA ILE A 77 -4.40 -2.10 -2.05
C ILE A 77 -5.69 -1.64 -2.73
N ARG A 78 -5.64 -1.25 -4.02
CA ARG A 78 -6.85 -0.85 -4.76
C ARG A 78 -7.87 -1.98 -4.85
N ASN A 79 -7.41 -3.20 -5.13
CA ASN A 79 -8.28 -4.37 -5.20
C ASN A 79 -8.86 -4.72 -3.82
N GLY A 80 -8.05 -4.66 -2.76
CA GLY A 80 -8.49 -4.92 -1.40
C GLY A 80 -9.50 -3.89 -0.90
N VAL A 81 -9.25 -2.60 -1.12
CA VAL A 81 -10.20 -1.53 -0.77
C VAL A 81 -11.49 -1.70 -1.56
N ARG A 82 -11.45 -1.93 -2.88
CA ARG A 82 -12.66 -2.21 -3.67
C ARG A 82 -13.45 -3.38 -3.08
N GLY A 83 -12.79 -4.52 -2.81
CA GLY A 83 -13.46 -5.69 -2.24
C GLY A 83 -14.06 -5.44 -0.85
N ALA A 84 -13.44 -4.60 -0.01
CA ALA A 84 -13.99 -4.20 1.28
C ALA A 84 -15.19 -3.25 1.14
N MET A 85 -15.17 -2.36 0.15
CA MET A 85 -16.21 -1.35 -0.10
C MET A 85 -17.44 -1.96 -0.81
N GLU A 86 -17.27 -3.07 -1.54
CA GLU A 86 -18.34 -3.81 -2.23
C GLU A 86 -19.02 -4.87 -1.33
N GLN A 87 -18.48 -5.17 -0.14
CA GLN A 87 -19.15 -6.09 0.78
C GLN A 87 -20.43 -5.43 1.30
N PRO A 88 -21.59 -6.10 1.21
CA PRO A 88 -22.80 -5.58 1.82
C PRO A 88 -22.54 -5.37 3.31
N THR A 89 -22.72 -4.12 3.77
CA THR A 89 -22.57 -3.71 5.18
C THR A 89 -23.57 -4.42 6.10
N ASP A 90 -24.51 -5.18 5.54
CA ASP A 90 -25.50 -5.93 6.27
C ASP A 90 -24.98 -7.28 6.76
N LEU A 91 -24.38 -7.27 7.96
CA LEU A 91 -24.13 -8.47 8.76
C LEU A 91 -25.43 -9.22 9.16
N ARG A 92 -26.63 -8.69 8.93
CA ARG A 92 -27.89 -9.41 9.22
C ARG A 92 -28.31 -10.38 8.12
N SER A 93 -27.91 -10.16 6.87
CA SER A 93 -28.30 -11.04 5.75
C SER A 93 -27.59 -12.42 5.78
N ARG A 94 -26.47 -12.54 6.49
CA ARG A 94 -25.74 -13.83 6.63
C ARG A 94 -26.40 -14.82 7.60
N ARG A 95 -27.42 -14.42 8.38
CA ARG A 95 -28.04 -15.31 9.38
C ARG A 95 -29.30 -16.03 8.88
N THR A 96 -29.83 -15.69 7.70
CA THR A 96 -31.11 -16.21 7.21
C THR A 96 -31.01 -17.47 6.35
N LEU A 97 -29.80 -17.91 5.96
CA LEU A 97 -29.60 -19.07 5.08
C LEU A 97 -29.22 -20.38 5.80
N LEU A 98 -29.17 -20.39 7.14
CA LEU A 98 -28.81 -21.56 7.95
C LEU A 98 -29.94 -22.07 8.87
N SER A 99 -31.16 -21.54 8.75
CA SER A 99 -32.31 -21.93 9.60
C SER A 99 -33.44 -22.64 8.83
N SER A 100 -33.15 -23.24 7.68
CA SER A 100 -34.11 -24.05 6.91
C SER A 100 -33.55 -25.45 6.66
N ARG A 101 -33.28 -26.20 7.73
CA ARG A 101 -33.29 -27.66 7.76
C ARG A 101 -33.75 -28.16 9.13
#